data_AF-M3YD60-F1
#
_entry.id   AF-M3YD60-F1
#
_cell.length_a   1.000
_cell.length_b   1.000
_cell.length_c   1.000
_cell.angle_alpha   90.00
_cell.angle_beta   90.00
_cell.angle_gamma   90.00
#
_symmetry.space_group_name_H-M   'P 1'
#
loop_
_entity.id
_entity.type
_entity.pdbx_description
1 polymer ?
#
loop_
_entity_poly.entity_id
_entity_poly.type
_entity_poly.pdbx_seq_one_letter_code
_entity_poly.pdbx_strand_id
1 'polypeptide(L)'
;MLVLSCSTKLLILEKMLKSYFPESLKVYGAVMNMNRGNPFQKEVVVDSWPDFKAVITRRQKEAETDNLDHYSNAYAVFYKDVRAYQHLLEEHDVINWDQVLQIQDTGLQSELHDVSKAVANSKLLLLQIIQNNLSLSQKKKKQKTKNTILISLLFESVQEEKKGSAPRLTYLSVADADLLNRTWSRGGNEQCLRYITKLISCFPSVCVRDDKGNPISWSLTDQFATMCHGYTLPEHRRKGYSKLVALTLARKLQSRGFPCQGNVLDDNTASISLLKNLRAEFLPCRFHRLILTPAAFS
;
A
#
# COMPACT_ATOMS: atom_id res chain seq x y z
N MET A 1 -22.84 -1.55 10.38
CA MET A 1 -21.40 -1.24 10.40
C MET A 1 -20.82 -1.59 11.77
N LEU A 2 -19.68 -2.27 11.81
CA LEU A 2 -18.99 -2.70 13.04
C LEU A 2 -17.48 -2.47 12.92
N VAL A 3 -16.84 -2.01 14.00
CA VAL A 3 -15.38 -1.97 14.13
C VAL A 3 -14.89 -3.24 14.82
N LEU A 4 -13.96 -3.96 14.22
CA LEU A 4 -13.36 -5.16 14.81
C LEU A 4 -12.14 -4.80 15.65
N SER A 5 -12.36 -4.57 16.94
CA SER A 5 -11.28 -4.26 17.91
C SER A 5 -10.69 -5.48 18.61
N CYS A 6 -11.35 -6.64 18.55
CA CYS A 6 -10.93 -7.86 19.25
C CYS A 6 -9.89 -8.66 18.43
N SER A 7 -8.77 -9.03 19.06
CA SER A 7 -7.69 -9.84 18.46
C SER A 7 -8.19 -11.17 17.87
N THR A 8 -9.09 -11.87 18.56
CA THR A 8 -9.68 -13.13 18.07
C THR A 8 -10.46 -12.91 16.77
N LYS A 9 -11.23 -11.82 16.67
CA LYS A 9 -11.97 -11.50 15.44
C LYS A 9 -11.02 -11.15 14.29
N LEU A 10 -9.95 -10.41 14.56
CA LEU A 10 -8.93 -10.09 13.55
C LEU A 10 -8.16 -11.33 13.07
N LEU A 11 -7.89 -12.30 13.94
CA LEU A 11 -7.28 -13.58 13.55
C LEU A 11 -8.23 -14.44 12.69
N ILE A 12 -9.53 -14.45 13.02
CA ILE A 12 -10.54 -15.13 12.20
C ILE A 12 -10.64 -14.45 10.84
N LEU A 13 -10.68 -13.12 10.80
CA LEU A 13 -10.71 -12.36 9.56
C LEU A 13 -9.47 -12.60 8.69
N GLU A 14 -8.27 -12.62 9.28
CA GLU A 14 -7.03 -12.99 8.57
C GLU A 14 -7.20 -14.33 7.85
N LYS A 15 -7.69 -15.36 8.55
CA LYS A 15 -7.94 -16.68 7.96
C LYS A 15 -8.99 -16.66 6.85
N MET A 16 -10.11 -15.95 7.05
CA MET A 16 -11.20 -15.88 6.07
C MET A 16 -10.76 -15.17 4.78
N LEU A 17 -10.04 -14.06 4.89
CA LEU A 17 -9.58 -13.28 3.73
C LEU A 17 -8.66 -14.08 2.81
N LYS A 18 -7.87 -15.01 3.37
CA LYS A 18 -6.98 -15.89 2.58
C LYS A 18 -7.72 -16.72 1.53
N SER A 19 -8.98 -17.08 1.77
CA SER A 19 -9.82 -17.82 0.82
C SER A 19 -10.29 -16.99 -0.37
N TYR A 20 -10.08 -15.67 -0.35
CA TYR A 20 -10.47 -14.71 -1.38
C TYR A 20 -9.24 -14.08 -2.05
N PHE A 21 -8.15 -14.83 -2.17
CA PHE A 21 -7.01 -14.38 -2.96
C PHE A 21 -7.27 -14.60 -4.46
N PRO A 22 -6.85 -13.65 -5.31
CA PRO A 22 -6.00 -12.50 -4.99
C PRO A 22 -6.74 -11.23 -4.53
N GLU A 23 -8.07 -11.16 -4.66
CA GLU A 23 -8.88 -9.94 -4.48
C GLU A 23 -8.64 -9.26 -3.13
N SER A 24 -8.52 -10.05 -2.06
CA SER A 24 -8.42 -9.55 -0.69
C SER A 24 -7.00 -9.17 -0.24
N LEU A 25 -5.96 -9.36 -1.08
CA LEU A 25 -4.55 -9.26 -0.68
C LEU A 25 -4.20 -7.96 0.08
N LYS A 26 -4.75 -6.82 -0.32
CA LYS A 26 -4.48 -5.52 0.33
C LYS A 26 -5.06 -5.45 1.74
N VAL A 27 -6.32 -5.88 1.91
CA VAL A 27 -6.98 -5.95 3.23
C VAL A 27 -6.29 -6.98 4.10
N TYR A 28 -6.00 -8.17 3.55
CA TYR A 28 -5.28 -9.23 4.25
C TYR A 28 -3.93 -8.76 4.79
N GLY A 29 -3.12 -8.09 3.97
CA GLY A 29 -1.83 -7.56 4.40
C GLY A 29 -1.93 -6.52 5.51
N ALA A 30 -2.94 -5.63 5.48
CA ALA A 30 -3.21 -4.71 6.57
C ALA A 30 -3.63 -5.44 7.86
N VAL A 31 -4.54 -6.42 7.77
CA VAL A 31 -4.97 -7.24 8.91
C VAL A 31 -3.78 -8.00 9.51
N MET A 32 -2.89 -8.54 8.67
CA MET A 32 -1.68 -9.19 9.15
C MET A 32 -0.78 -8.25 9.95
N ASN A 33 -0.56 -7.02 9.48
CA ASN A 33 0.20 -6.01 10.20
C ASN A 33 -0.49 -5.60 11.51
N MET A 34 -1.83 -5.51 11.53
CA MET A 34 -2.61 -5.27 12.75
C MET A 34 -2.42 -6.38 13.78
N ASN A 35 -2.53 -7.65 13.38
CA ASN A 35 -2.29 -8.81 14.24
C ASN A 35 -0.84 -8.92 14.74
N ARG A 36 0.09 -8.17 14.14
CA ARG A 36 1.53 -8.19 14.44
C ARG A 36 2.01 -6.86 15.01
N GLY A 37 1.21 -6.27 15.92
CA GLY A 37 1.56 -5.09 16.71
C GLY A 37 1.00 -3.77 16.19
N ASN A 38 0.32 -3.77 15.04
CA ASN A 38 -0.42 -2.62 14.50
C ASN A 38 0.38 -1.30 14.47
N PRO A 39 1.58 -1.26 13.85
CA PRO A 39 2.48 -0.11 13.95
C PRO A 39 1.96 1.19 13.31
N PHE A 40 0.95 1.07 12.44
CA PHE A 40 0.26 2.18 11.77
C PHE A 40 -1.08 2.56 12.41
N GLN A 41 -1.42 1.98 13.58
CA GLN A 41 -2.67 2.27 14.31
C GLN A 41 -3.89 2.17 13.40
N LYS A 42 -4.02 1.04 12.70
CA LYS A 42 -5.16 0.77 11.83
C LYS A 42 -6.25 0.01 12.56
N GLU A 43 -7.44 0.05 12.00
CA GLU A 43 -8.57 -0.75 12.42
C GLU A 43 -9.34 -1.29 11.21
N VAL A 44 -10.20 -2.26 11.48
CA VAL A 44 -11.06 -2.89 10.48
C VAL A 44 -12.50 -2.51 10.74
N VAL A 45 -13.17 -2.08 9.67
CA VAL A 45 -14.60 -1.82 9.62
C VAL A 45 -15.25 -2.85 8.70
N VAL A 46 -16.34 -3.46 9.14
CA VAL A 46 -17.14 -4.40 8.35
C VAL A 46 -18.62 -3.99 8.33
N ASP A 47 -19.35 -4.42 7.31
CA ASP A 47 -20.80 -4.24 7.27
C ASP A 47 -21.50 -5.08 8.35
N SER A 48 -21.08 -6.35 8.49
CA SER A 48 -21.65 -7.37 9.37
C SER A 48 -20.57 -8.37 9.84
N TRP A 49 -20.85 -9.14 10.90
CA TRP A 49 -19.92 -10.13 11.45
C TRP A 49 -20.69 -11.34 12.02
N PRO A 50 -20.21 -12.59 11.83
CA PRO A 50 -18.98 -12.99 11.13
C PRO A 50 -19.10 -13.05 9.61
N ASP A 51 -20.31 -13.11 9.06
CA ASP A 51 -20.54 -13.21 7.61
C ASP A 51 -20.50 -11.85 6.91
N PHE A 52 -19.34 -11.19 6.97
CA PHE A 52 -19.14 -9.90 6.33
C PHE A 52 -19.29 -10.00 4.81
N LYS A 53 -19.82 -8.93 4.21
CA LYS A 53 -19.91 -8.73 2.76
C LYS A 53 -18.98 -7.64 2.25
N ALA A 54 -18.54 -6.72 3.10
CA ALA A 54 -17.56 -5.70 2.78
C ALA A 54 -16.64 -5.42 3.97
N VAL A 55 -15.37 -5.16 3.69
CA VAL A 55 -14.32 -4.87 4.67
C VAL A 55 -13.56 -3.65 4.21
N ILE A 56 -13.39 -2.69 5.12
CA ILE A 56 -12.57 -1.50 4.94
C ILE A 56 -11.58 -1.45 6.09
N THR A 57 -10.28 -1.38 5.77
CA THR A 57 -9.27 -1.00 6.76
C THR A 57 -9.07 0.49 6.69
N ARG A 58 -8.90 1.12 7.86
CA ARG A 58 -8.62 2.56 7.97
C ARG A 58 -7.67 2.82 9.12
N ARG A 59 -7.27 4.08 9.30
CA ARG A 59 -6.58 4.51 10.51
C ARG A 59 -7.57 4.64 11.67
N GLN A 60 -7.17 4.30 12.89
CA GLN A 60 -7.95 4.52 14.10
C GLN A 60 -8.30 6.01 14.21
N LYS A 61 -9.51 6.31 14.70
CA LYS A 61 -10.00 7.69 14.80
C LYS A 61 -9.20 8.51 15.82
N GLU A 62 -8.67 7.87 16.84
CA GLU A 62 -7.91 8.48 17.94
C GLU A 62 -6.44 8.72 17.56
N ALA A 63 -5.98 8.14 16.46
CA ALA A 63 -4.61 8.33 16.00
C ALA A 63 -4.43 9.76 15.46
N GLU A 64 -3.30 10.40 15.74
CA GLU A 64 -2.96 11.69 15.16
C GLU A 64 -2.94 11.61 13.61
N THR A 65 -3.78 12.42 12.97
CA THR A 65 -3.93 12.45 11.50
C THR A 65 -3.56 13.81 10.94
N ASP A 66 -2.63 13.82 9.97
CA ASP A 66 -2.42 14.95 9.08
C ASP A 66 -3.45 14.84 7.96
N ASN A 67 -4.41 15.78 7.88
CA ASN A 67 -5.48 15.75 6.88
C ASN A 67 -4.96 15.89 5.44
N LEU A 68 -3.72 16.31 5.22
CA LEU A 68 -3.09 16.35 3.90
C LEU A 68 -2.33 15.05 3.60
N ASP A 69 -2.13 14.18 4.60
CA ASP A 69 -1.32 12.98 4.47
C ASP A 69 -2.03 11.77 3.83
N HIS A 70 -2.29 11.85 2.53
CA HIS A 70 -2.88 10.74 1.77
C HIS A 70 -2.09 9.42 1.85
N TYR A 71 -0.81 9.43 2.24
CA TYR A 71 -0.06 8.18 2.40
C TYR A 71 -0.50 7.42 3.65
N SER A 72 -0.68 8.12 4.77
CA SER A 72 -1.15 7.53 6.02
C SER A 72 -2.68 7.43 6.09
N ASN A 73 -3.40 8.33 5.41
CA ASN A 73 -4.87 8.33 5.27
C ASN A 73 -5.30 7.33 4.20
N ALA A 74 -4.83 6.09 4.33
CA ALA A 74 -4.98 5.05 3.34
C ALA A 74 -5.97 3.99 3.79
N TYR A 75 -6.94 3.74 2.92
CA TYR A 75 -7.95 2.72 3.08
C TYR A 75 -7.63 1.56 2.15
N ALA A 76 -7.65 0.34 2.68
CA ALA A 76 -7.70 -0.86 1.83
C ALA A 76 -9.08 -1.48 1.94
N VAL A 77 -9.62 -1.90 0.81
CA VAL A 77 -11.01 -2.31 0.68
C VAL A 77 -11.12 -3.68 0.01
N PHE A 78 -12.11 -4.45 0.43
CA PHE A 78 -12.49 -5.73 -0.16
C PHE A 78 -14.00 -5.93 0.00
N TYR A 79 -14.67 -6.46 -1.03
CA TYR A 79 -16.09 -6.80 -0.95
C TYR A 79 -16.43 -8.12 -1.63
N LYS A 80 -17.48 -8.77 -1.13
CA LYS A 80 -18.20 -9.89 -1.74
C LYS A 80 -19.50 -9.42 -2.40
N ASP A 81 -20.09 -8.33 -1.88
CA ASP A 81 -21.30 -7.69 -2.37
C ASP A 81 -21.06 -6.19 -2.56
N VAL A 82 -21.22 -5.72 -3.79
CA VAL A 82 -20.98 -4.32 -4.17
C VAL A 82 -21.95 -3.35 -3.50
N ARG A 83 -23.20 -3.77 -3.23
CA ARG A 83 -24.21 -2.93 -2.55
C ARG A 83 -23.86 -2.76 -1.09
N ALA A 84 -23.40 -3.83 -0.43
CA ALA A 84 -22.89 -3.75 0.94
C ALA A 84 -21.67 -2.84 1.03
N TYR A 85 -20.77 -2.90 0.04
CA TYR A 85 -19.64 -1.99 -0.05
C TYR A 85 -20.05 -0.54 -0.22
N GLN A 86 -20.94 -0.24 -1.17
CA GLN A 86 -21.47 1.10 -1.38
C GLN A 86 -22.10 1.67 -0.11
N HIS A 87 -22.97 0.89 0.53
CA HIS A 87 -23.61 1.30 1.78
C HIS A 87 -22.56 1.61 2.85
N LEU A 88 -21.53 0.76 3.01
CA LEU A 88 -20.45 0.98 3.97
C LEU A 88 -19.63 2.25 3.68
N LEU A 89 -19.46 2.65 2.41
CA LEU A 89 -18.82 3.93 2.05
C LEU A 89 -19.71 5.15 2.37
N GLU A 90 -21.03 4.99 2.27
CA GLU A 90 -22.02 6.04 2.52
C GLU A 90 -22.26 6.27 4.02
N GLU A 91 -22.05 5.24 4.84
CA GLU A 91 -22.15 5.28 6.29
C GLU A 91 -21.30 6.41 6.90
N HIS A 92 -21.87 7.07 7.91
CA HIS A 92 -21.15 8.10 8.64
C HIS A 92 -19.90 7.52 9.29
N ASP A 93 -18.86 8.35 9.40
CA ASP A 93 -17.58 8.03 10.01
C ASP A 93 -16.76 6.91 9.38
N VAL A 94 -17.22 6.14 8.38
CA VAL A 94 -16.44 5.03 7.82
C VAL A 94 -15.20 5.53 7.09
N ILE A 95 -15.42 6.41 6.12
CA ILE A 95 -14.40 7.16 5.43
C ILE A 95 -14.50 8.60 5.94
N ASN A 96 -13.39 9.14 6.45
CA ASN A 96 -13.30 10.57 6.68
C ASN A 96 -13.05 11.24 5.32
N TRP A 97 -14.10 11.85 4.76
CA TRP A 97 -14.11 12.54 3.46
C TRP A 97 -13.58 13.98 3.55
N ASP A 98 -13.29 14.49 4.75
CA ASP A 98 -12.78 15.84 5.02
C ASP A 98 -11.24 15.89 5.04
N GLN A 99 -10.57 14.86 4.54
CA GLN A 99 -9.11 14.78 4.43
C GLN A 99 -8.71 14.31 3.02
N VAL A 100 -7.48 14.62 2.65
CA VAL A 100 -6.83 13.99 1.51
C VAL A 100 -6.56 12.53 1.86
N LEU A 101 -7.12 11.62 1.06
CA LEU A 101 -7.09 10.19 1.34
C LEU A 101 -6.77 9.38 0.10
N GLN A 102 -6.42 8.11 0.32
CA GLN A 102 -6.33 7.13 -0.76
C GLN A 102 -7.15 5.88 -0.46
N ILE A 103 -7.88 5.37 -1.45
CA ILE A 103 -8.53 4.06 -1.42
C ILE A 103 -7.74 3.13 -2.34
N GLN A 104 -7.36 1.96 -1.82
CA GLN A 104 -6.57 0.96 -2.51
C GLN A 104 -7.28 -0.39 -2.55
N ASP A 105 -7.26 -1.01 -3.72
CA ASP A 105 -7.70 -2.39 -3.93
C ASP A 105 -6.65 -3.16 -4.74
N THR A 106 -6.96 -4.39 -5.13
CA THR A 106 -6.11 -5.20 -6.03
C THR A 106 -6.36 -4.95 -7.52
N GLY A 107 -7.49 -4.34 -7.87
CA GLY A 107 -7.92 -4.07 -9.23
C GLY A 107 -8.77 -5.15 -9.86
N LEU A 108 -9.03 -6.23 -9.11
CA LEU A 108 -9.82 -7.37 -9.55
C LEU A 108 -11.32 -7.17 -9.33
N GLN A 109 -11.70 -6.09 -8.64
CA GLN A 109 -13.07 -5.76 -8.30
C GLN A 109 -13.59 -4.68 -9.25
N SER A 110 -14.24 -5.10 -10.34
CA SER A 110 -14.60 -4.26 -11.49
C SER A 110 -15.36 -2.99 -11.12
N GLU A 111 -16.32 -3.08 -10.22
CA GLU A 111 -17.19 -1.95 -9.85
C GLU A 111 -16.59 -1.05 -8.77
N LEU A 112 -15.47 -1.44 -8.16
CA LEU A 112 -14.92 -0.74 -7.00
C LEU A 112 -14.60 0.71 -7.30
N HIS A 113 -13.89 0.93 -8.41
CA HIS A 113 -13.47 2.27 -8.82
C HIS A 113 -14.69 3.18 -9.05
N ASP A 114 -15.69 2.69 -9.78
CA ASP A 114 -16.85 3.49 -10.17
C ASP A 114 -17.76 3.78 -8.98
N VAL A 115 -18.00 2.79 -8.11
CA VAL A 115 -18.76 2.97 -6.87
C VAL A 115 -18.03 3.93 -5.91
N SER A 116 -16.73 3.74 -5.70
CA SER A 116 -15.95 4.62 -4.81
C SER A 116 -15.95 6.06 -5.31
N LYS A 117 -15.82 6.25 -6.62
CA LYS A 117 -15.85 7.57 -7.25
C LYS A 117 -17.24 8.20 -7.20
N ALA A 118 -18.30 7.42 -7.41
CA ALA A 118 -19.68 7.90 -7.32
C ALA A 118 -20.01 8.40 -5.90
N VAL A 119 -19.71 7.59 -4.88
CA VAL A 119 -19.91 7.97 -3.47
C VAL A 119 -19.04 9.18 -3.11
N ALA A 120 -17.76 9.18 -3.51
CA ALA A 120 -16.87 10.32 -3.28
C ALA A 120 -17.40 11.61 -3.89
N ASN A 121 -17.88 11.58 -5.14
CA ASN A 121 -18.45 12.75 -5.79
C ASN A 121 -19.71 13.25 -5.06
N SER A 122 -20.57 12.34 -4.61
CA SER A 122 -21.77 12.69 -3.83
C SER A 122 -21.40 13.37 -2.50
N LYS A 123 -20.45 12.79 -1.74
CA LYS A 123 -19.99 13.33 -0.46
C LYS A 123 -19.22 14.64 -0.62
N LEU A 124 -18.34 14.74 -1.61
CA LEU A 124 -17.60 15.97 -1.90
C LEU A 124 -18.53 17.08 -2.40
N LEU A 125 -19.57 16.76 -3.18
CA LEU A 125 -20.60 17.72 -3.57
C LEU A 125 -21.41 18.20 -2.36
N LEU A 126 -21.77 17.29 -1.45
CA LEU A 126 -22.48 17.66 -0.22
C LEU A 126 -21.62 18.57 0.67
N LEU A 127 -20.34 18.23 0.87
CA LEU A 127 -19.38 19.07 1.60
C LEU A 127 -19.21 20.43 0.92
N GLN A 128 -19.12 20.45 -0.41
CA GLN A 128 -19.11 21.68 -1.18
C GLN A 128 -20.39 22.49 -0.98
N ILE A 129 -21.59 21.91 -1.01
CA ILE A 129 -22.85 22.65 -0.78
C ILE A 129 -22.89 23.24 0.63
N ILE A 130 -22.47 22.46 1.64
CA ILE A 130 -22.38 22.91 3.03
C ILE A 130 -21.38 24.07 3.17
N GLN A 131 -20.23 23.99 2.48
CA GLN A 131 -19.19 25.03 2.49
C GLN A 131 -19.52 26.24 1.60
N ASN A 132 -20.24 26.04 0.48
CA ASN A 132 -20.54 27.04 -0.56
C ASN A 132 -21.73 27.97 -0.22
N ASN A 133 -22.19 28.00 1.03
CA ASN A 133 -22.81 29.24 1.55
C ASN A 133 -21.77 30.39 1.67
N LEU A 134 -20.48 30.14 1.39
CA LEU A 134 -19.43 31.15 1.23
C LEU A 134 -18.58 30.89 -0.05
N SER A 135 -18.99 31.48 -1.16
CA SER A 135 -18.26 31.80 -2.42
C SER A 135 -17.52 30.71 -3.23
N LEU A 136 -17.78 30.72 -4.54
CA LEU A 136 -17.37 29.79 -5.60
C LEU A 136 -15.96 30.04 -6.18
N SER A 137 -15.20 28.97 -6.43
CA SER A 137 -14.21 28.87 -7.54
C SER A 137 -13.72 27.42 -7.74
N GLN A 138 -13.84 26.88 -8.95
CA GLN A 138 -13.36 25.53 -9.32
C GLN A 138 -12.01 25.58 -10.04
N LYS A 139 -11.03 24.79 -9.59
CA LYS A 139 -9.88 24.35 -10.42
C LYS A 139 -9.84 22.83 -10.49
N LYS A 140 -10.24 22.26 -11.64
CA LYS A 140 -10.11 20.82 -11.92
C LYS A 140 -8.64 20.48 -12.18
N LYS A 141 -7.93 19.91 -11.20
CA LYS A 141 -6.64 19.23 -11.46
C LYS A 141 -6.91 17.85 -12.08
N LYS A 142 -6.37 17.60 -13.27
CA LYS A 142 -6.42 16.30 -13.96
C LYS A 142 -5.77 15.23 -13.09
N GLN A 143 -6.55 14.23 -12.68
CA GLN A 143 -6.06 13.02 -12.04
C GLN A 143 -5.21 12.22 -13.04
N LYS A 144 -3.89 12.18 -12.85
CA LYS A 144 -2.98 11.32 -13.63
C LYS A 144 -2.97 9.93 -13.00
N THR A 145 -3.78 9.01 -13.52
CA THR A 145 -3.69 7.59 -13.18
C THR A 145 -2.52 6.98 -13.95
N LYS A 146 -1.40 6.69 -13.27
CA LYS A 146 -0.37 5.81 -13.85
C LYS A 146 -0.78 4.37 -13.59
N ASN A 147 -0.92 3.59 -14.66
CA ASN A 147 -1.28 2.19 -14.56
C ASN A 147 -0.14 1.39 -13.91
N THR A 148 -0.52 0.49 -13.01
CA THR A 148 0.40 -0.33 -12.23
C THR A 148 -0.13 -1.76 -12.24
N ILE A 149 0.72 -2.74 -12.58
CA ILE A 149 0.37 -4.16 -12.54
C ILE A 149 0.64 -4.69 -11.13
N LEU A 150 -0.31 -5.47 -10.61
CA LEU A 150 -0.16 -6.20 -9.35
C LEU A 150 0.59 -7.51 -9.62
N ILE A 151 1.58 -7.80 -8.80
CA ILE A 151 2.45 -8.96 -8.96
C ILE A 151 2.42 -9.77 -7.67
N SER A 152 2.07 -11.04 -7.83
CA SER A 152 2.25 -12.07 -6.81
C SER A 152 3.63 -12.69 -7.03
N LEU A 153 4.49 -12.55 -6.05
CA LEU A 153 5.84 -13.09 -6.10
C LEU A 153 5.84 -14.50 -5.50
N LEU A 154 5.46 -15.49 -6.32
CA LEU A 154 5.72 -16.89 -6.03
C LEU A 154 7.16 -17.20 -6.41
N PHE A 155 8.04 -17.25 -5.42
CA PHE A 155 9.43 -17.63 -5.64
C PHE A 155 9.58 -19.15 -5.54
N GLU A 156 9.93 -19.79 -6.65
CA GLU A 156 10.65 -21.06 -6.57
C GLU A 156 12.03 -20.81 -5.95
N SER A 157 12.54 -21.75 -5.17
CA SER A 157 13.83 -21.64 -4.49
C SER A 157 14.96 -21.37 -5.50
N VAL A 158 15.34 -20.11 -5.69
CA VAL A 158 16.48 -19.74 -6.55
C VAL A 158 17.77 -20.05 -5.80
N GLN A 159 18.55 -21.00 -6.33
CA GLN A 159 19.94 -21.26 -5.95
C GLN A 159 20.77 -19.98 -6.17
N GLU A 160 21.55 -19.57 -5.16
CA GLU A 160 22.44 -18.42 -5.26
C GLU A 160 23.65 -18.78 -6.13
N GLU A 161 23.74 -18.21 -7.34
CA GLU A 161 25.00 -18.22 -8.09
C GLU A 161 25.97 -17.21 -7.45
N LYS A 162 26.95 -17.71 -6.68
CA LYS A 162 28.04 -16.91 -6.13
C LYS A 162 29.19 -16.79 -7.12
N LYS A 163 29.43 -15.58 -7.63
CA LYS A 163 30.76 -15.12 -8.05
C LYS A 163 30.98 -13.68 -7.57
N GLY A 164 31.78 -13.52 -6.52
CA GLY A 164 32.17 -12.23 -5.93
C GLY A 164 32.22 -12.24 -4.40
N SER A 165 32.84 -11.22 -3.79
CA SER A 165 32.67 -10.94 -2.37
C SER A 165 31.19 -10.70 -2.08
N ALA A 166 30.66 -11.33 -1.03
CA ALA A 166 29.24 -11.22 -0.72
C ALA A 166 28.91 -9.77 -0.35
N PRO A 167 27.94 -9.14 -1.04
CA PRO A 167 27.56 -7.77 -0.71
C PRO A 167 26.96 -7.72 0.70
N ARG A 168 27.25 -6.64 1.45
CA ARG A 168 26.79 -6.50 2.83
C ARG A 168 25.27 -6.23 2.87
N LEU A 169 24.50 -7.25 3.26
CA LEU A 169 23.06 -7.14 3.49
C LEU A 169 22.75 -6.65 4.91
N THR A 170 21.94 -5.61 5.01
CA THR A 170 21.54 -4.94 6.25
C THR A 170 20.07 -4.51 6.17
N TYR A 171 19.63 -3.72 7.16
CA TYR A 171 18.33 -3.07 7.16
C TYR A 171 18.49 -1.57 6.87
N LEU A 172 17.42 -0.96 6.37
CA LEU A 172 17.28 0.50 6.35
C LEU A 172 17.12 1.02 7.78
N SER A 173 17.67 2.20 8.01
CA SER A 173 17.53 3.01 9.21
C SER A 173 16.89 4.35 8.86
N VAL A 174 16.38 5.08 9.85
CA VAL A 174 15.78 6.41 9.61
C VAL A 174 16.76 7.39 8.96
N ALA A 175 18.08 7.22 9.19
CA ALA A 175 19.11 8.02 8.53
C ALA A 175 19.13 7.85 7.00
N ASP A 176 18.61 6.73 6.48
CA ASP A 176 18.55 6.46 5.04
C ASP A 176 17.29 7.09 4.39
N ALA A 177 16.34 7.62 5.18
CA ALA A 177 15.04 8.08 4.69
C ALA A 177 15.14 9.23 3.67
N ASP A 178 16.08 10.16 3.86
CA ASP A 178 16.29 11.28 2.93
C ASP A 178 16.74 10.79 1.54
N LEU A 179 17.63 9.79 1.49
CA LEU A 179 18.05 9.17 0.23
C LEU A 179 16.86 8.54 -0.50
N LEU A 180 16.01 7.80 0.23
CA LEU A 180 14.79 7.22 -0.32
C LEU A 180 13.82 8.30 -0.82
N ASN A 181 13.68 9.40 -0.07
CA ASN A 181 12.83 10.51 -0.46
C ASN A 181 13.32 11.18 -1.76
N ARG A 182 14.63 11.40 -1.90
CA ARG A 182 15.20 12.03 -3.11
C ARG A 182 15.15 11.14 -4.35
N THR A 183 15.27 9.83 -4.18
CA THR A 183 15.32 8.87 -5.30
C THR A 183 13.94 8.38 -5.74
N TRP A 184 12.92 8.58 -4.90
CA TRP A 184 11.56 8.18 -5.23
C TRP A 184 10.90 9.17 -6.20
N SER A 185 10.26 8.65 -7.24
CA SER A 185 9.59 9.47 -8.27
C SER A 185 8.45 10.36 -7.76
N ARG A 186 7.95 10.10 -6.54
CA ARG A 186 6.92 10.91 -5.87
C ARG A 186 7.47 11.69 -4.67
N GLY A 187 8.74 11.47 -4.32
CA GLY A 187 9.36 12.06 -3.15
C GLY A 187 9.84 13.49 -3.40
N GLY A 188 10.87 13.90 -2.66
CA GLY A 188 11.41 15.25 -2.68
C GLY A 188 10.57 16.27 -1.91
N ASN A 189 9.66 15.82 -1.05
CA ASN A 189 8.85 16.67 -0.18
C ASN A 189 8.79 16.11 1.24
N GLU A 190 8.38 16.95 2.19
CA GLU A 190 8.39 16.63 3.62
C GLU A 190 7.37 15.53 3.98
N GLN A 191 6.19 15.55 3.35
CA GLN A 191 5.17 14.53 3.55
C GLN A 191 5.69 13.13 3.18
N CYS A 192 6.38 13.00 2.04
CA CYS A 192 7.00 11.75 1.63
C CYS A 192 8.12 11.33 2.58
N LEU A 193 8.93 12.28 3.07
CA LEU A 193 9.96 11.99 4.06
C LEU A 193 9.36 11.43 5.37
N ARG A 194 8.30 12.07 5.90
CA ARG A 194 7.59 11.59 7.10
C ARG A 194 7.05 10.18 6.89
N TYR A 195 6.41 9.93 5.76
CA TYR A 195 5.88 8.61 5.42
C TYR A 195 6.98 7.55 5.31
N ILE A 196 8.07 7.82 4.57
CA ILE A 196 9.19 6.89 4.41
C ILE A 196 9.85 6.60 5.77
N THR A 197 10.11 7.62 6.58
CA THR A 197 10.64 7.46 7.94
C THR A 197 9.76 6.54 8.77
N LYS A 198 8.43 6.73 8.72
CA LYS A 198 7.49 5.87 9.43
C LYS A 198 7.53 4.42 8.90
N LEU A 199 7.60 4.22 7.59
CA LEU A 199 7.71 2.88 7.01
C LEU A 199 8.98 2.15 7.49
N ILE A 200 10.14 2.82 7.44
CA ILE A 200 11.43 2.24 7.85
C ILE A 200 11.40 1.83 9.32
N SER A 201 10.82 2.66 10.19
CA SER A 201 10.72 2.38 11.63
C SER A 201 9.75 1.24 11.96
N CYS A 202 8.77 0.97 11.09
CA CYS A 202 7.67 0.07 11.40
C CYS A 202 7.75 -1.29 10.69
N PHE A 203 8.42 -1.36 9.55
CA PHE A 203 8.31 -2.52 8.64
C PHE A 203 9.66 -3.11 8.25
N PRO A 204 9.69 -4.41 7.91
CA PRO A 204 10.90 -5.04 7.44
C PRO A 204 11.41 -4.40 6.14
N SER A 205 12.71 -4.16 6.12
CA SER A 205 13.46 -3.76 4.94
C SER A 205 14.57 -4.77 4.64
N VAL A 206 15.16 -4.63 3.46
CA VAL A 206 16.46 -5.21 3.09
C VAL A 206 17.24 -4.12 2.34
N CYS A 207 18.51 -3.95 2.70
CA CYS A 207 19.40 -2.98 2.10
C CYS A 207 20.77 -3.60 1.83
N VAL A 208 21.23 -3.53 0.59
CA VAL A 208 22.64 -3.76 0.25
C VAL A 208 23.39 -2.45 0.48
N ARG A 209 24.57 -2.54 1.12
CA ARG A 209 25.48 -1.42 1.35
C ARG A 209 26.84 -1.64 0.66
N ASP A 210 27.50 -0.53 0.34
CA ASP A 210 28.91 -0.54 -0.09
C ASP A 210 29.88 -0.75 1.09
N ASP A 211 31.18 -0.80 0.79
CA ASP A 211 32.23 -0.99 1.81
C ASP A 211 32.33 0.17 2.81
N LYS A 212 31.81 1.34 2.44
CA LYS A 212 31.74 2.54 3.30
C LYS A 212 30.45 2.56 4.15
N GLY A 213 29.54 1.60 3.96
CA GLY A 213 28.27 1.52 4.68
C GLY A 213 27.13 2.33 4.05
N ASN A 214 27.30 2.89 2.85
CA ASN A 214 26.24 3.65 2.17
C ASN A 214 25.22 2.70 1.51
N PRO A 215 23.91 3.00 1.55
CA PRO A 215 22.89 2.23 0.82
C PRO A 215 23.10 2.28 -0.68
N ILE A 216 23.10 1.11 -1.35
CA ILE A 216 23.21 1.03 -2.82
C ILE A 216 21.96 0.46 -3.49
N SER A 217 21.24 -0.44 -2.80
CA SER A 217 20.05 -1.10 -3.29
C SER A 217 19.16 -1.48 -2.11
N TRP A 218 17.86 -1.27 -2.20
CA TRP A 218 16.95 -1.52 -1.07
C TRP A 218 15.51 -1.76 -1.51
N SER A 219 14.73 -2.32 -0.60
CA SER A 219 13.28 -2.43 -0.63
C SER A 219 12.76 -2.63 0.78
N LEU A 220 11.48 -2.31 1.00
CA LEU A 220 10.77 -2.51 2.26
C LEU A 220 9.30 -2.81 1.98
N THR A 221 8.51 -3.04 3.04
CA THR A 221 7.06 -3.17 2.90
C THR A 221 6.30 -1.95 3.39
N ASP A 222 5.08 -1.76 2.88
CA ASP A 222 4.15 -0.75 3.38
C ASP A 222 3.14 -1.30 4.42
N GLN A 223 2.24 -0.42 4.86
CA GLN A 223 1.15 -0.72 5.79
C GLN A 223 0.18 -1.81 5.32
N PHE A 224 0.19 -2.18 4.04
CA PHE A 224 -0.61 -3.26 3.45
C PHE A 224 0.23 -4.52 3.17
N ALA A 225 1.41 -4.62 3.78
CA ALA A 225 2.40 -5.67 3.56
C ALA A 225 2.82 -5.79 2.07
N THR A 226 2.73 -4.70 1.31
CA THR A 226 3.13 -4.66 -0.10
C THR A 226 4.61 -4.33 -0.16
N MET A 227 5.40 -5.14 -0.89
CA MET A 227 6.78 -4.81 -1.24
C MET A 227 6.81 -3.55 -2.10
N CYS A 228 7.55 -2.54 -1.65
CA CYS A 228 7.58 -1.21 -2.23
C CYS A 228 8.98 -0.58 -2.13
N HIS A 229 9.12 0.62 -2.69
CA HIS A 229 10.36 1.40 -2.70
C HIS A 229 11.61 0.61 -3.15
N GLY A 230 11.41 -0.36 -4.06
CA GLY A 230 12.51 -1.09 -4.69
C GLY A 230 13.35 -0.15 -5.55
N TYR A 231 14.61 0.05 -5.19
CA TYR A 231 15.51 0.95 -5.93
C TYR A 231 16.95 0.45 -5.92
N THR A 232 17.71 0.82 -6.94
CA THR A 232 19.16 0.62 -7.00
C THR A 232 19.78 1.85 -7.65
N LEU A 233 20.78 2.42 -6.97
CA LEU A 233 21.52 3.60 -7.43
C LEU A 233 22.06 3.36 -8.84
N PRO A 234 21.98 4.35 -9.77
CA PRO A 234 22.35 4.20 -11.17
C PRO A 234 23.70 3.51 -11.41
N GLU A 235 24.74 3.91 -10.70
CA GLU A 235 26.13 3.44 -10.74
C GLU A 235 26.32 2.01 -10.20
N HIS A 236 25.32 1.48 -9.50
CA HIS A 236 25.27 0.11 -8.97
C HIS A 236 24.30 -0.82 -9.74
N ARG A 237 23.67 -0.34 -10.82
CA ARG A 237 22.75 -1.15 -11.63
C ARG A 237 23.49 -2.24 -12.41
N ARG A 238 22.71 -3.24 -12.87
CA ARG A 238 23.19 -4.41 -13.65
C ARG A 238 24.19 -5.33 -12.92
N LYS A 239 24.36 -5.15 -11.60
CA LYS A 239 25.20 -6.01 -10.72
C LYS A 239 24.41 -7.06 -9.92
N GLY A 240 23.10 -7.22 -10.20
CA GLY A 240 22.25 -8.20 -9.53
C GLY A 240 21.68 -7.79 -8.16
N TYR A 241 22.02 -6.61 -7.62
CA TYR A 241 21.57 -6.20 -6.27
C TYR A 241 20.04 -6.12 -6.11
N SER A 242 19.32 -5.60 -7.11
CA SER A 242 17.85 -5.55 -7.04
C SER A 242 17.23 -6.95 -6.93
N LYS A 243 17.77 -7.94 -7.66
CA LYS A 243 17.37 -9.36 -7.54
C LYS A 243 17.61 -9.88 -6.12
N LEU A 244 18.81 -9.64 -5.59
CA LEU A 244 19.19 -10.08 -4.25
C LEU A 244 18.28 -9.48 -3.17
N VAL A 245 18.04 -8.18 -3.22
CA VAL A 245 17.15 -7.46 -2.29
C VAL A 245 15.73 -8.01 -2.35
N ALA A 246 15.16 -8.14 -3.56
CA ALA A 246 13.80 -8.62 -3.74
C ALA A 246 13.62 -10.06 -3.21
N LEU A 247 14.54 -10.97 -3.54
CA LEU A 247 14.49 -12.36 -3.07
C LEU A 247 14.67 -12.46 -1.55
N THR A 248 15.59 -11.68 -0.98
CA THR A 248 15.86 -11.70 0.46
C THR A 248 14.66 -11.16 1.25
N LEU A 249 14.07 -10.05 0.81
CA LEU A 249 12.89 -9.48 1.46
C LEU A 249 11.70 -10.45 1.35
N ALA A 250 11.51 -11.06 0.20
CA ALA A 250 10.45 -12.04 0.02
C ALA A 250 10.58 -13.28 0.91
N ARG A 251 11.78 -13.88 0.99
CA ARG A 251 12.06 -15.00 1.91
C ARG A 251 11.77 -14.60 3.36
N LYS A 252 12.13 -13.38 3.74
CA LYS A 252 11.82 -12.82 5.07
C LYS A 252 10.31 -12.72 5.30
N LEU A 253 9.53 -12.28 4.32
CA LEU A 253 8.06 -12.22 4.40
C LEU A 253 7.44 -13.61 4.50
N GLN A 254 7.84 -14.55 3.63
CA GLN A 254 7.36 -15.94 3.64
C GLN A 254 7.63 -16.63 4.98
N SER A 255 8.84 -16.45 5.55
CA SER A 255 9.19 -17.01 6.87
C SER A 255 8.29 -16.51 8.02
N ARG A 256 7.59 -15.40 7.81
CA ARG A 256 6.65 -14.80 8.76
C ARG A 256 5.18 -15.00 8.37
N GLY A 257 4.93 -15.82 7.34
CA GLY A 257 3.59 -16.13 6.83
C GLY A 257 2.95 -15.01 5.99
N PHE A 258 3.69 -13.95 5.64
CA PHE A 258 3.19 -12.88 4.79
C PHE A 258 3.18 -13.29 3.31
N PRO A 259 2.22 -12.78 2.51
CA PRO A 259 2.24 -12.96 1.08
C PRO A 259 3.32 -12.04 0.49
N CYS A 260 4.02 -12.51 -0.54
CA CYS A 260 4.94 -11.67 -1.28
C CYS A 260 4.18 -11.03 -2.43
N GLN A 261 3.71 -9.81 -2.22
CA GLN A 261 3.00 -9.05 -3.25
C GLN A 261 3.61 -7.66 -3.43
N GLY A 262 3.55 -7.14 -4.65
CA GLY A 262 4.15 -5.87 -5.03
C GLY A 262 3.44 -5.25 -6.21
N ASN A 263 3.67 -3.96 -6.42
CA ASN A 263 3.07 -3.20 -7.51
C ASN A 263 4.19 -2.65 -8.41
N VAL A 264 4.11 -2.85 -9.73
CA VAL A 264 5.07 -2.29 -10.70
C VAL A 264 4.37 -1.41 -11.72
N LEU A 265 4.94 -0.25 -12.04
CA LEU A 265 4.39 0.60 -13.11
C LEU A 265 4.53 -0.10 -14.48
N ASP A 266 3.53 0.05 -15.34
CA ASP A 266 3.48 -0.59 -16.66
C ASP A 266 4.67 -0.17 -17.56
N ASP A 267 5.22 1.02 -17.34
CA ASP A 267 6.37 1.58 -18.07
C ASP A 267 7.73 1.20 -17.47
N ASN A 268 7.76 0.54 -16.31
CA ASN A 268 8.99 0.13 -15.63
C ASN A 268 9.51 -1.20 -16.17
N THR A 269 9.97 -1.17 -17.43
CA THR A 269 10.46 -2.33 -18.17
C THR A 269 11.58 -3.07 -17.45
N ALA A 270 12.45 -2.36 -16.73
CA ALA A 270 13.54 -2.95 -15.96
C ALA A 270 13.03 -3.83 -14.81
N SER A 271 12.05 -3.34 -14.04
CA SER A 271 11.47 -4.12 -12.94
C SER A 271 10.61 -5.26 -13.48
N ILE A 272 9.84 -5.03 -14.54
CA ILE A 272 9.06 -6.08 -15.21
C ILE A 272 9.98 -7.21 -15.71
N SER A 273 11.08 -6.87 -16.38
CA SER A 273 12.07 -7.86 -16.86
C SER A 273 12.68 -8.65 -15.71
N LEU A 274 13.07 -7.97 -14.61
CA LEU A 274 13.55 -8.64 -13.41
C LEU A 274 12.51 -9.63 -12.86
N LEU A 275 11.26 -9.22 -12.71
CA LEU A 275 10.20 -10.03 -12.12
C LEU A 275 9.85 -11.24 -13.00
N LYS A 276 9.87 -11.08 -14.34
CA LYS A 276 9.78 -12.20 -15.29
C LYS A 276 10.92 -13.20 -15.12
N ASN A 277 12.17 -12.72 -14.98
CA ASN A 277 13.33 -13.58 -14.73
C ASN A 277 13.25 -14.31 -13.38
N LEU A 278 12.49 -13.77 -12.42
CA LEU A 278 12.23 -14.40 -11.13
C LEU A 278 10.99 -15.30 -11.14
N ARG A 279 10.37 -15.53 -12.31
CA ARG A 279 9.13 -16.31 -12.48
C ARG A 279 7.98 -15.79 -11.61
N ALA A 280 7.96 -14.48 -11.36
CA ALA A 280 6.86 -13.84 -10.65
C ALA A 280 5.56 -13.97 -11.45
N GLU A 281 4.45 -14.19 -10.75
CA GLU A 281 3.13 -14.24 -11.33
C GLU A 281 2.56 -12.82 -11.47
N PHE A 282 2.20 -12.46 -12.70
CA PHE A 282 1.55 -11.19 -12.98
C PHE A 282 0.05 -11.43 -12.96
N LEU A 283 -0.65 -10.79 -12.02
CA LEU A 283 -2.10 -10.94 -11.94
C LEU A 283 -2.75 -10.17 -13.10
N PRO A 284 -3.86 -10.66 -13.66
CA PRO A 284 -4.54 -10.05 -14.81
C PRO A 284 -5.36 -8.80 -14.40
N CYS A 285 -4.78 -7.94 -13.57
CA CYS A 285 -5.41 -6.75 -13.02
C CYS A 285 -4.45 -5.58 -12.94
N ARG A 286 -5.02 -4.38 -12.90
CA ARG A 286 -4.28 -3.15 -12.60
C ARG A 286 -4.59 -2.73 -11.19
N PHE A 287 -3.57 -2.60 -10.36
CA PHE A 287 -3.71 -2.07 -9.02
C PHE A 287 -4.39 -0.69 -9.07
N HIS A 288 -5.55 -0.54 -8.41
CA HIS A 288 -6.20 0.75 -8.31
C HIS A 288 -5.79 1.49 -7.05
N ARG A 289 -5.45 2.75 -7.26
CA ARG A 289 -5.26 3.74 -6.20
C ARG A 289 -6.05 4.98 -6.57
N LEU A 290 -7.17 5.17 -5.88
CA LEU A 290 -7.96 6.38 -5.98
C LEU A 290 -7.48 7.37 -4.91
N ILE A 291 -6.92 8.50 -5.33
CA ILE A 291 -6.53 9.58 -4.42
C ILE A 291 -7.61 10.66 -4.48
N LEU A 292 -8.17 11.03 -3.35
CA LEU A 292 -9.21 12.04 -3.27
C LEU A 292 -8.70 13.22 -2.47
N THR A 293 -8.86 14.41 -3.04
CA THR A 293 -8.52 15.68 -2.41
C THR A 293 -9.81 16.49 -2.29
N PRO A 294 -10.29 16.77 -1.08
CA PRO A 294 -11.44 17.64 -0.89
C PRO A 294 -11.20 19.05 -1.46
N ALA A 295 -12.28 19.74 -1.82
CA ALA A 295 -12.19 21.08 -2.43
C ALA A 295 -11.47 22.08 -1.53
N ALA A 296 -11.66 21.98 -0.21
CA ALA A 296 -10.98 22.81 0.78
C ALA A 296 -9.44 22.73 0.73
N PHE A 297 -8.87 21.70 0.10
CA PHE A 297 -7.42 21.48 -0.02
C PHE A 297 -6.91 21.46 -1.47
N SER A 298 -7.74 21.81 -2.46
CA SER A 298 -7.45 21.63 -3.90
C SER A 298 -6.65 22.77 -4.55
#